data_AF-A0AAC8YGW5-F1
#
_entry.id   AF-A0AAC8YGW5-F1
#
_cell.length_a   1.000
_cell.length_b   1.000
_cell.length_c   1.000
_cell.angle_alpha   90.00
_cell.angle_beta   90.00
_cell.angle_gamma   90.00
#
_symmetry.space_group_name_H-M   'P 1'
#
loop_
_entity.id
_entity.type
_entity.pdbx_description
1 polymer ?
#
loop_
_entity_poly.entity_id
_entity_poly.type
_entity_poly.pdbx_seq_one_letter_code
_entity_poly.pdbx_strand_id
1 'polypeptide(L)'
;MSFTCRTCHAVVNGHRAEHCTVCHQTFTGATAGDMHRVGKHGVKTGPDRRRCLTAAEMVERGLILDEDRSMWRLPGTWRGPADAPETDGVENLTASQP
;
A
#
# COMPACT_ATOMS: atom_id res chain seq x y z
N MET A 1 -10.00 -9.83 -9.04
CA MET A 1 -9.65 -9.40 -10.41
C MET A 1 -8.25 -8.83 -10.39
N SER A 2 -7.38 -9.24 -11.32
CA SER A 2 -6.05 -8.67 -11.50
C SER A 2 -5.96 -8.02 -12.87
N PHE A 3 -5.16 -6.96 -13.02
CA PHE A 3 -4.88 -6.37 -14.32
C PHE A 3 -3.41 -5.99 -14.43
N THR A 4 -2.85 -6.18 -15.62
CA THR A 4 -1.47 -5.77 -15.91
C THR A 4 -1.48 -4.39 -16.55
N CYS A 5 -0.72 -3.46 -15.99
CA CYS A 5 -0.54 -2.16 -16.62
C CYS A 5 0.25 -2.31 -17.92
N ARG A 6 -0.24 -1.77 -19.04
CA ARG A 6 0.45 -1.90 -20.34
C ARG A 6 1.67 -1.00 -20.50
N THR A 7 1.89 -0.06 -19.59
CA THR A 7 3.01 0.88 -19.66
C THR A 7 4.18 0.44 -18.80
N CYS A 8 3.93 0.04 -17.56
CA CYS A 8 4.97 -0.41 -16.63
C CYS A 8 5.01 -1.93 -16.43
N HIS A 9 4.08 -2.67 -17.06
CA HIS A 9 3.96 -4.13 -16.95
C HIS A 9 3.74 -4.65 -15.52
N ALA A 10 3.42 -3.77 -14.57
CA ALA A 10 3.13 -4.16 -13.20
C ALA A 10 1.80 -4.93 -13.15
N VAL A 11 1.81 -6.05 -12.43
CA VAL A 11 0.63 -6.86 -12.17
C VAL A 11 -0.07 -6.31 -10.94
N VAL A 12 -1.23 -5.70 -11.14
CA VAL A 12 -2.04 -5.11 -10.08
C VAL A 12 -3.03 -6.16 -9.59
N ASN A 13 -2.82 -6.63 -8.37
CA ASN A 13 -3.62 -7.67 -7.74
C ASN A 13 -4.45 -7.06 -6.59
N GLY A 14 -5.77 -7.28 -6.60
CA GLY A 14 -6.65 -6.89 -5.50
C GLY A 14 -7.99 -6.32 -5.96
N HIS A 15 -9.06 -6.61 -5.22
CA HIS A 15 -10.43 -6.20 -5.60
C HIS A 15 -10.67 -4.68 -5.58
N ARG A 16 -9.77 -3.87 -5.02
CA ARG A 16 -9.87 -2.41 -4.94
C ARG A 16 -8.56 -1.68 -5.23
N ALA A 17 -7.60 -2.38 -5.83
CA ALA A 17 -6.31 -1.78 -6.13
C ALA A 17 -6.45 -0.68 -7.21
N GLU A 18 -5.87 0.49 -6.95
CA GLU A 18 -5.84 1.61 -7.89
C GLU A 18 -4.43 1.73 -8.48
N HIS A 19 -4.32 1.90 -9.80
CA HIS A 19 -3.05 2.15 -10.48
C HIS A 19 -3.04 3.54 -11.08
N CYS A 20 -2.06 4.35 -10.72
CA CYS A 20 -1.94 5.70 -11.26
C CYS A 20 -1.25 5.65 -12.63
N THR A 21 -1.93 6.13 -13.68
CA THR A 21 -1.38 6.14 -15.06
C THR A 21 -0.32 7.23 -15.29
N VAL A 22 -0.05 8.08 -14.29
CA VAL A 22 0.94 9.17 -14.39
C VAL A 22 2.28 8.75 -13.80
N CYS A 23 2.28 8.26 -12.55
CA CYS A 23 3.49 7.80 -11.88
C CYS A 23 3.69 6.28 -11.94
N HIS A 24 2.72 5.54 -12.48
CA HIS A 24 2.76 4.08 -12.61
C HIS A 24 2.89 3.32 -11.28
N GLN A 25 2.50 3.95 -10.18
CA GLN A 25 2.47 3.32 -8.88
C GLN A 25 1.11 2.69 -8.59
N THR A 26 1.14 1.61 -7.82
CA THR A 26 -0.03 0.83 -7.46
C THR A 26 -0.38 1.05 -6.00
N PHE A 27 -1.67 1.21 -5.71
CA PHE A 27 -2.22 1.51 -4.39
C PHE A 27 -3.22 0.42 -4.01
N THR A 28 -3.30 0.06 -2.74
CA THR A 28 -4.25 -0.97 -2.27
C THR A 28 -5.71 -0.52 -2.27
N GLY A 29 -5.97 0.78 -2.40
CA GLY A 29 -7.31 1.37 -2.38
C GLY A 29 -7.34 2.81 -2.89
N ALA A 30 -8.54 3.28 -3.23
CA ALA A 30 -8.77 4.66 -3.69
C ALA A 30 -8.34 5.72 -2.67
N THR A 31 -8.39 5.44 -1.37
CA THR A 31 -7.93 6.41 -0.35
C THR A 31 -6.42 6.62 -0.39
N ALA A 32 -5.63 5.55 -0.56
CA ALA A 32 -4.20 5.67 -0.81
C ALA A 32 -3.92 6.31 -2.19
N GLY A 33 -4.77 5.99 -3.17
CA GLY A 33 -4.84 6.63 -4.48
C GLY A 33 -5.09 8.16 -4.45
N ASP A 34 -5.91 8.63 -3.52
CA ASP A 34 -6.15 10.07 -3.40
C ASP A 34 -5.01 10.76 -2.64
N MET A 35 -4.50 10.11 -1.58
CA MET A 35 -3.38 10.66 -0.79
C MET A 35 -2.08 10.80 -1.59
N HIS A 36 -1.81 9.97 -2.60
CA HIS A 36 -0.62 10.18 -3.43
C HIS A 36 -0.73 11.39 -4.36
N ARG A 37 -1.92 11.98 -4.51
CA ARG A 37 -2.12 13.16 -5.35
C ARG A 37 -2.19 14.39 -4.45
N VAL A 38 -1.53 15.46 -4.87
CA VAL A 38 -1.61 16.78 -4.24
C VAL A 38 -1.90 17.83 -5.29
N GLY A 39 -2.32 19.01 -4.84
CA GLY A 39 -2.73 20.12 -5.71
C GLY A 39 -4.26 20.20 -5.86
N LYS A 40 -4.72 21.36 -6.31
CA LYS A 40 -6.14 21.68 -6.42
C LYS A 40 -6.77 21.09 -7.67
N HIS A 41 -8.01 20.63 -7.52
CA HIS A 41 -8.83 20.23 -8.66
C HIS A 41 -9.08 21.44 -9.57
N GLY A 42 -8.83 21.29 -10.88
CA GLY A 42 -9.06 22.34 -11.88
C GLY A 42 -7.90 23.33 -12.11
N VAL A 43 -6.82 23.27 -11.32
CA VAL A 43 -5.65 24.14 -11.52
C VAL A 43 -4.72 23.51 -12.57
N LYS A 44 -4.65 24.14 -13.75
CA LYS A 44 -3.83 23.66 -14.90
C LYS A 44 -2.39 24.19 -14.88
N THR A 45 -2.14 25.31 -14.20
CA THR A 45 -0.85 26.03 -14.20
C THR A 45 -0.52 26.53 -12.80
N GLY A 46 0.77 26.50 -12.44
CA GLY A 46 1.28 26.96 -11.14
C GLY A 46 1.63 25.83 -10.16
N PRO A 47 2.17 26.17 -8.97
CA PRO A 47 2.64 25.20 -7.97
C PRO A 47 1.49 24.36 -7.35
N ASP A 48 0.25 24.86 -7.40
CA ASP A 48 -0.97 24.17 -6.95
C ASP A 48 -1.49 23.13 -7.96
N ARG A 49 -0.83 22.93 -9.10
CA ARG A 49 -1.27 21.95 -10.12
C ARG A 49 -1.31 20.55 -9.53
N ARG A 50 -2.33 19.76 -9.91
CA ARG A 50 -2.43 18.36 -9.50
C ARG A 50 -1.19 17.58 -9.93
N ARG A 51 -0.38 17.13 -8.96
CA ARG A 51 0.82 16.32 -9.17
C ARG A 51 0.79 15.06 -8.32
N CYS A 52 1.50 14.04 -8.76
CA CYS A 52 1.77 12.87 -7.92
C CYS A 52 2.89 13.21 -6.95
N LEU A 53 2.80 12.67 -5.74
CA LEU A 53 3.87 12.69 -4.77
C LEU A 53 4.96 11.69 -5.14
N THR A 54 6.18 12.00 -4.73
CA THR A 54 7.30 11.06 -4.77
C THR A 54 7.20 10.02 -3.65
N ALA A 55 7.95 8.92 -3.77
CA ALA A 55 8.00 7.87 -2.74
C ALA A 55 8.33 8.42 -1.34
N ALA A 56 9.30 9.34 -1.25
CA ALA A 56 9.67 9.98 0.01
C ALA A 56 8.50 10.78 0.59
N GLU A 57 7.86 11.64 -0.21
CA GLU A 57 6.71 12.44 0.25
C GLU A 57 5.51 11.57 0.66
N MET A 58 5.33 10.41 0.03
CA MET A 58 4.28 9.46 0.43
C MET A 58 4.57 8.84 1.80
N VAL A 59 5.81 8.45 2.07
CA VAL A 59 6.23 7.95 3.39
C VAL A 59 6.05 9.02 4.46
N GLU A 60 6.43 10.28 4.17
CA GLU A 60 6.21 11.41 5.10
C GLU A 60 4.74 11.67 5.39
N ARG A 61 3.84 11.41 4.42
CA ARG A 61 2.39 11.46 4.63
C ARG A 61 1.82 10.24 5.35
N GLY A 62 2.65 9.26 5.69
CA GLY A 62 2.27 8.05 6.40
C GLY A 62 1.81 6.90 5.52
N LEU A 63 2.00 6.96 4.19
CA LEU A 63 1.80 5.79 3.33
C LEU A 63 2.97 4.81 3.50
N ILE A 64 2.66 3.52 3.50
CA ILE A 64 3.64 2.46 3.62
C ILE A 64 3.73 1.76 2.26
N LEU A 65 4.96 1.65 1.74
CA LEU A 65 5.23 0.80 0.58
C LEU A 65 5.32 -0.65 1.04
N ASP A 66 4.48 -1.47 0.46
CA ASP A 66 4.52 -2.92 0.58
C ASP A 66 5.50 -3.45 -0.46
N GLU A 67 6.71 -3.84 -0.05
CA GLU A 67 7.74 -4.28 -1.01
C GLU A 67 7.36 -5.61 -1.68
N ASP A 68 6.76 -6.54 -0.92
CA ASP A 68 6.29 -7.86 -1.40
C ASP A 68 5.30 -7.73 -2.57
N ARG A 69 4.34 -6.80 -2.45
CA ARG A 69 3.33 -6.56 -3.49
C ARG A 69 3.66 -5.39 -4.40
N SER A 70 4.71 -4.64 -4.09
CA SER A 70 5.03 -3.34 -4.72
C SER A 70 3.81 -2.39 -4.74
N MET A 71 3.10 -2.29 -3.61
CA MET A 71 1.86 -1.50 -3.47
C MET A 71 1.92 -0.52 -2.31
N TRP A 72 1.41 0.69 -2.51
CA TRP A 72 1.25 1.69 -1.45
C TRP A 72 -0.06 1.49 -0.70
N ARG A 73 0.01 1.55 0.63
CA ARG A 73 -1.13 1.34 1.53
C ARG A 73 -1.14 2.34 2.67
N LEU A 74 -2.32 2.53 3.25
CA LEU A 74 -2.49 3.29 4.49
C LEU A 74 -1.99 2.48 5.70
N PRO A 75 -1.51 3.16 6.75
CA PRO A 75 -1.13 2.51 8.00
C PRO A 75 -2.40 1.93 8.65
N GLY A 76 -2.32 0.70 9.16
CA GLY A 76 -3.47 0.03 9.78
C GLY A 76 -4.41 -0.75 8.83
N THR A 77 -4.15 -0.80 7.52
CA THR A 77 -4.83 -1.80 6.67
C THR A 77 -4.39 -3.20 7.16
N TRP A 78 -5.31 -4.04 7.63
CA TRP A 78 -4.94 -5.34 8.18
C TRP A 78 -4.17 -6.17 7.13
N ARG A 79 -2.90 -6.49 7.37
CA ARG A 79 -2.01 -7.19 6.41
C ARG A 79 -2.14 -8.72 6.51
N GLY A 80 -2.93 -9.22 7.47
CA GLY A 80 -2.61 -10.52 8.06
C GLY A 80 -1.24 -10.45 8.75
N PRO A 81 -0.82 -11.50 9.47
CA PRO A 81 0.48 -11.49 10.10
C PRO A 81 1.58 -11.52 9.03
N ALA A 82 2.16 -10.35 8.77
CA ALA A 82 3.42 -10.23 8.03
C ALA A 82 4.64 -10.51 8.92
N ASP A 83 4.39 -10.66 10.22
CA ASP A 83 5.35 -10.89 11.29
C ASP A 83 4.57 -11.50 12.46
N ALA A 84 3.95 -12.68 12.26
CA ALA A 84 3.62 -13.46 13.44
C ALA A 84 4.99 -13.84 14.04
N PRO A 85 5.33 -13.42 15.27
CA PRO A 85 6.40 -14.13 15.97
C PRO A 85 5.99 -15.60 15.89
N GLU A 86 6.86 -16.42 15.31
CA GLU A 86 6.78 -17.87 15.47
C GLU A 86 6.51 -18.08 16.95
N THR A 87 5.36 -18.68 17.28
CA THR A 87 5.05 -19.06 18.65
C THR A 87 6.00 -20.20 19.00
N ASP A 88 7.27 -19.87 19.21
CA ASP A 88 8.21 -20.70 19.92
C ASP A 88 7.72 -20.79 21.37
N GLY A 89 7.53 -22.02 21.84
CA GLY A 89 7.38 -22.30 23.25
C GLY A 89 6.02 -21.99 23.87
N VAL A 90 4.98 -22.74 23.49
CA VAL A 90 4.03 -23.23 24.51
C VAL A 90 4.43 -24.66 24.87
N GLU A 91 5.52 -24.78 25.61
CA GLU A 91 5.74 -25.93 26.48
C GLU A 91 4.69 -25.87 27.60
N ASN A 92 3.47 -26.33 27.30
CA ASN A 92 2.48 -26.53 28.34
C ASN A 92 2.78 -27.86 29.04
N LEU A 93 3.57 -27.72 30.10
CA LEU A 93 3.78 -28.64 31.20
C LEU A 93 2.61 -29.62 31.37
N THR A 94 2.83 -30.87 30.94
CA THR A 94 2.00 -32.00 31.35
C THR A 94 2.28 -32.30 32.81
N ALA A 95 1.70 -31.50 33.71
CA ALA A 95 1.65 -31.81 35.13
C ALA A 95 0.36 -32.57 35.43
N SER A 96 0.57 -33.80 35.91
CA SER A 96 -0.28 -34.54 36.86
C SER A 96 -1.45 -35.36 36.31
N GLN A 97 -1.23 -36.67 36.31
CA GLN A 97 -2.05 -37.71 36.98
C GLN A 97 -1.24 -39.03 36.94
N PRO A 98 -1.25 -39.87 37.98
CA PRO A 98 -2.43 -40.40 38.68
C PRO A 98 -2.69 -39.85 40.09
#